data_AF-A0AA42SEG9-F1
#
_entry.id   AF-A0AA42SEG9-F1
#
_cell.length_a   1.000
_cell.length_b   1.000
_cell.length_c   1.000
_cell.angle_alpha   90.00
_cell.angle_beta   90.00
_cell.angle_gamma   90.00
#
_symmetry.space_group_name_H-M   'P 1'
#
loop_
_entity.id
_entity.type
_entity.pdbx_description
1 polymer ?
#
loop_
_entity_poly.entity_id
_entity_poly.type
_entity_poly.pdbx_seq_one_letter_code
_entity_poly.pdbx_strand_id
1 'polypeptide(L)'
;MHTKIRKGEPRKKLIDVVPEEGKKAIKNFNNAYKIFFKNQTHAGEVLKVSQATINRYLSGALLVPLEVAHRLEIFTNGVIPSTTVFFDYQAYLYDLKKYAKQGVRKQN
;
A
#
# COMPACT_ATOMS: atom_id res chain seq x y z
N MET A 1 -19.26 22.19 14.46
CA MET A 1 -18.20 21.70 15.38
C MET A 1 -16.87 21.71 14.66
N HIS A 2 -15.99 22.67 14.94
CA HIS A 2 -14.64 22.76 14.36
C HIS A 2 -13.69 21.88 15.19
N THR A 3 -13.32 20.70 14.69
CA THR A 3 -12.27 19.88 15.31
C THR A 3 -10.91 20.53 15.07
N LYS A 4 -10.37 21.19 16.10
CA LYS A 4 -8.97 21.63 16.18
C LYS A 4 -8.07 20.39 16.03
N ILE A 5 -7.41 20.24 14.89
CA ILE A 5 -6.37 19.22 14.69
C ILE A 5 -5.23 19.54 15.65
N ARG A 6 -5.03 18.68 16.66
CA ARG A 6 -3.95 18.84 17.65
C ARG A 6 -2.60 18.69 16.95
N LYS A 7 -1.83 19.78 16.96
CA LYS A 7 -0.48 19.86 16.40
C LYS A 7 0.45 18.99 17.26
N GLY A 8 0.64 17.72 16.89
CA GLY A 8 1.52 16.80 17.63
C GLY A 8 1.14 15.32 17.58
N GLU A 9 -0.08 14.95 17.17
CA GLU A 9 -0.39 13.53 16.98
C GLU A 9 0.29 13.01 15.69
N PRO A 10 1.09 11.93 15.74
CA PRO A 10 1.63 11.34 14.54
C PRO A 10 0.45 10.95 13.63
N ARG A 11 0.44 11.46 12.40
CA ARG A 11 -0.58 11.07 11.41
C ARG A 11 -0.58 9.54 11.33
N LYS A 12 -1.72 8.90 11.70
CA LYS A 12 -1.90 7.46 11.56
C LYS A 12 -1.49 7.04 10.16
N LYS A 13 -0.58 6.09 10.05
CA LYS A 13 -0.11 5.61 8.75
C LYS A 13 -1.18 4.70 8.15
N LEU A 14 -1.17 4.54 6.83
CA LEU A 14 -2.11 3.65 6.17
C LEU A 14 -2.00 2.21 6.68
N ILE A 15 -0.78 1.75 6.98
CA ILE A 15 -0.54 0.43 7.58
C ILE A 15 -1.30 0.17 8.89
N ASP A 16 -1.64 1.22 9.65
CA ASP A 16 -2.35 1.11 10.93
C ASP A 16 -3.86 0.92 10.76
N VAL A 17 -4.40 1.19 9.57
CA VAL A 17 -5.86 1.22 9.30
C VAL A 17 -6.31 0.26 8.20
N VAL A 18 -5.38 -0.23 7.38
CA VAL A 18 -5.67 -1.24 6.35
C VAL A 18 -5.86 -2.62 6.99
N PRO A 19 -6.68 -3.49 6.40
CA PRO A 19 -6.84 -4.88 6.85
C PRO A 19 -5.55 -5.69 6.60
N GLU A 20 -5.53 -6.93 7.08
CA GLU A 20 -4.35 -7.80 7.03
C GLU A 20 -3.82 -8.02 5.61
N GLU A 21 -4.69 -8.08 4.60
CA GLU A 21 -4.30 -8.19 3.19
C GLU A 21 -3.49 -6.96 2.74
N GLY A 22 -3.92 -5.76 3.15
CA GLY A 22 -3.22 -4.52 2.87
C GLY A 22 -1.85 -4.46 3.58
N LYS A 23 -1.78 -4.92 4.83
CA LYS A 23 -0.51 -5.03 5.56
C LYS A 23 0.45 -6.01 4.88
N LYS A 24 -0.07 -7.16 4.41
CA LYS A 24 0.69 -8.15 3.67
C LYS A 24 1.24 -7.59 2.36
N ALA A 25 0.45 -6.82 1.62
CA ALA A 25 0.89 -6.14 0.41
C ALA A 25 2.06 -5.17 0.68
N ILE A 26 1.96 -4.35 1.74
CA ILE A 26 3.05 -3.44 2.16
C ILE A 26 4.32 -4.22 2.56
N LYS A 27 4.16 -5.33 3.28
CA LYS A 27 5.30 -6.19 3.68
C LYS A 27 5.97 -6.83 2.47
N ASN A 28 5.18 -7.30 1.51
CA ASN A 28 5.69 -7.88 0.26
C ASN A 28 6.46 -6.84 -0.56
N PHE A 29 5.94 -5.62 -0.68
CA PHE A 29 6.67 -4.54 -1.33
C PHE A 29 7.99 -4.22 -0.62
N ASN A 30 8.00 -4.17 0.72
CA ASN A 30 9.23 -3.97 1.49
C ASN A 30 10.26 -5.09 1.27
N ASN A 31 9.82 -6.34 1.15
CA ASN A 31 10.71 -7.47 0.88
C ASN A 31 11.26 -7.41 -0.55
N ALA A 32 10.41 -7.16 -1.54
CA ALA A 32 10.85 -6.95 -2.92
C ALA A 32 11.84 -5.78 -3.02
N TYR A 33 11.59 -4.69 -2.31
CA TYR A 33 12.49 -3.55 -2.22
C TYR A 33 13.91 -3.97 -1.80
N LYS A 34 14.02 -4.73 -0.69
CA LYS A 34 15.31 -5.17 -0.13
C LYS A 34 16.09 -6.11 -1.05
N ILE A 35 15.38 -6.91 -1.86
CA ILE A 35 16.00 -7.92 -2.74
C ILE A 35 16.45 -7.29 -4.06
N PHE A 36 15.59 -6.48 -4.67
CA PHE A 36 15.76 -6.05 -6.06
C PHE A 36 16.32 -4.63 -6.21
N PHE A 37 16.34 -3.82 -5.15
CA PHE A 37 16.77 -2.44 -5.24
C PHE A 37 17.91 -2.11 -4.29
N LYS A 38 18.96 -1.50 -4.84
CA LYS A 38 20.11 -1.00 -4.09
C LYS A 38 19.74 0.11 -3.11
N ASN A 39 18.87 1.03 -3.52
CA ASN A 39 18.43 2.18 -2.73
C ASN A 39 17.11 2.77 -3.27
N GLN A 40 16.55 3.75 -2.55
CA GLN A 40 15.26 4.36 -2.90
C GLN A 40 15.31 5.18 -4.18
N THR A 41 16.48 5.73 -4.54
CA THR A 41 16.66 6.48 -5.78
C THR A 41 16.54 5.55 -6.98
N HIS A 42 17.27 4.43 -6.95
CA HIS A 42 17.18 3.38 -7.97
C HIS A 42 15.75 2.82 -8.09
N ALA A 43 15.08 2.57 -6.96
CA ALA A 43 13.67 2.15 -6.97
C ALA A 43 12.76 3.20 -7.61
N GLY A 44 12.98 4.48 -7.33
CA GLY A 44 12.23 5.57 -7.95
C GLY A 44 12.41 5.65 -9.47
N GLU A 45 13.63 5.47 -9.96
CA GLU A 45 13.96 5.49 -11.40
C GLU A 45 13.32 4.34 -12.18
N VAL A 46 13.34 3.13 -11.61
CA VAL A 46 12.74 1.93 -12.19
C VAL A 46 11.21 2.02 -12.16
N LEU A 47 10.64 2.37 -11.01
CA LEU A 47 9.19 2.41 -10.81
C LEU A 47 8.53 3.72 -11.30
N LYS A 48 9.33 4.65 -11.83
CA LYS A 48 8.98 6.01 -12.28
C LYS A 48 8.16 6.79 -11.25
N VAL A 49 8.69 6.87 -10.03
CA VAL A 49 8.14 7.69 -8.94
C VAL A 49 9.28 8.38 -8.19
N SER A 50 8.98 9.44 -7.44
CA SER A 50 10.01 10.12 -6.65
C SER A 50 10.56 9.22 -5.54
N GLN A 51 11.81 9.45 -5.12
CA GLN A 51 12.41 8.81 -3.95
C GLN A 51 11.55 9.00 -2.68
N ALA A 52 10.95 10.19 -2.52
CA ALA A 52 10.05 10.48 -1.41
C ALA A 52 8.78 9.60 -1.45
N THR A 53 8.27 9.31 -2.64
CA THR A 53 7.14 8.39 -2.82
C THR A 53 7.51 6.97 -2.42
N ILE A 54 8.69 6.48 -2.80
CA ILE A 54 9.20 5.16 -2.35
C ILE A 54 9.26 5.08 -0.83
N ASN A 55 9.78 6.10 -0.15
CA ASN A 55 9.81 6.14 1.32
C ASN A 55 8.41 6.05 1.94
N ARG A 56 7.40 6.65 1.31
CA ARG A 56 6.01 6.55 1.77
C ARG A 56 5.45 5.14 1.60
N TYR A 57 5.78 4.43 0.52
CA TYR A 57 5.40 3.02 0.36
C TYR A 57 6.08 2.13 1.40
N LEU A 58 7.40 2.27 1.58
CA LEU A 58 8.16 1.47 2.55
C LEU A 58 7.69 1.69 3.99
N SER A 59 7.41 2.94 4.36
CA SER A 59 6.89 3.28 5.68
C SER A 59 5.42 2.87 5.90
N GLY A 60 4.73 2.39 4.87
CA GLY A 60 3.29 2.09 4.93
C GLY A 60 2.42 3.33 5.07
N ALA A 61 2.96 4.53 4.78
CA ALA A 61 2.21 5.78 4.74
C ALA A 61 1.37 5.90 3.47
N LEU A 62 1.76 5.22 2.39
CA LEU A 62 1.00 5.07 1.15
C LEU A 62 0.96 3.59 0.73
N LEU A 63 -0.15 3.20 0.10
CA LEU A 63 -0.24 1.92 -0.61
C LEU A 63 0.39 2.05 -2.00
N VAL A 64 0.92 0.94 -2.50
CA VAL A 64 1.48 0.85 -3.85
C VAL A 64 0.31 0.81 -4.86
N PRO A 65 0.23 1.78 -5.80
CA PRO A 65 -0.77 1.74 -6.86
C PRO A 65 -0.55 0.58 -7.83
N LEU A 66 -1.61 0.11 -8.49
CA LEU A 66 -1.55 -1.01 -9.44
C LEU A 66 -0.50 -0.79 -10.54
N GLU A 67 -0.42 0.43 -11.09
CA GLU A 67 0.58 0.77 -12.11
C GLU A 67 2.02 0.57 -11.62
N VAL A 68 2.30 0.98 -10.37
CA VAL A 68 3.62 0.81 -9.76
C VAL A 68 3.90 -0.67 -9.49
N ALA A 69 2.89 -1.42 -9.06
CA ALA A 69 2.97 -2.86 -8.86
C ALA A 69 3.26 -3.61 -10.18
N HIS A 70 2.63 -3.21 -11.29
CA HIS A 70 2.90 -3.75 -12.63
C HIS A 70 4.33 -3.46 -13.09
N ARG A 71 4.84 -2.25 -12.84
CA ARG A 71 6.24 -1.91 -13.17
C ARG A 71 7.23 -2.76 -12.38
N LEU A 72 6.93 -3.05 -11.11
CA LEU A 72 7.73 -3.97 -10.30
C LEU A 72 7.70 -5.39 -10.87
N GLU A 73 6.51 -5.86 -11.26
CA GLU A 73 6.35 -7.18 -11.89
C GLU A 73 7.18 -7.30 -13.16
N ILE A 74 7.10 -6.31 -14.06
CA ILE A 74 7.91 -6.26 -15.28
C ILE A 74 9.41 -6.25 -14.96
N PHE A 75 9.85 -5.39 -14.02
CA PHE A 75 11.26 -5.30 -13.64
C PHE A 75 11.81 -6.61 -13.05
N THR A 76 10.97 -7.34 -12.33
CA THR A 76 11.33 -8.62 -11.71
C THR A 76 11.07 -9.82 -12.62
N ASN A 77 10.75 -9.60 -13.90
CA ASN A 77 10.37 -10.65 -14.86
C ASN A 77 9.28 -11.60 -14.33
N GLY A 78 8.28 -11.05 -13.65
CA GLY A 78 7.15 -11.80 -13.09
C GLY A 78 7.43 -12.50 -11.75
N VAL A 79 8.66 -12.44 -11.22
CA VAL A 79 8.99 -13.07 -9.92
C VAL A 79 8.17 -12.49 -8.77
N ILE A 80 7.86 -11.18 -8.83
CA ILE A 80 6.96 -10.52 -7.89
C ILE A 80 5.68 -10.14 -8.63
N PRO A 81 4.60 -10.94 -8.53
CA PRO A 81 3.34 -10.61 -9.18
C PRO A 81 2.75 -9.35 -8.55
N SER A 82 2.20 -8.46 -9.38
CA SER A 82 1.59 -7.20 -8.94
C SER A 82 0.51 -7.39 -7.88
N THR A 83 -0.28 -8.46 -7.99
CA THR A 83 -1.34 -8.83 -7.03
C THR A 83 -0.85 -9.08 -5.61
N THR A 84 0.44 -9.34 -5.43
CA THR A 84 1.05 -9.59 -4.12
C THR A 84 1.46 -8.32 -3.39
N VAL A 85 1.67 -7.22 -4.11
CA VAL A 85 2.14 -5.93 -3.57
C VAL A 85 1.11 -4.81 -3.72
N PHE A 86 0.09 -5.02 -4.56
CA PHE A 86 -1.06 -4.15 -4.71
C PHE A 86 -2.17 -4.54 -3.73
N PHE A 87 -2.88 -3.53 -3.21
CA PHE A 87 -4.10 -3.73 -2.44
C PHE A 87 -5.11 -2.63 -2.79
N ASP A 88 -6.26 -3.03 -3.33
CA ASP A 88 -7.34 -2.11 -3.67
C ASP A 88 -8.15 -1.72 -2.43
N TYR A 89 -7.67 -0.68 -1.75
CA TYR A 89 -8.35 -0.16 -0.56
C TYR A 89 -9.73 0.44 -0.88
N GLN A 90 -9.94 0.99 -2.08
CA GLN A 90 -11.23 1.58 -2.44
C GLN A 90 -12.28 0.49 -2.67
N ALA A 91 -11.91 -0.60 -3.37
CA ALA A 91 -12.78 -1.76 -3.51
C ALA A 91 -13.11 -2.39 -2.15
N TYR A 92 -12.11 -2.54 -1.27
CA TYR A 92 -12.34 -3.03 0.10
C TYR A 92 -13.35 -2.16 0.87
N LEU A 93 -13.20 -0.83 0.82
CA LEU A 93 -14.14 0.09 1.47
C LEU A 93 -15.54 0.04 0.86
N TYR A 94 -15.64 -0.14 -0.46
CA TYR A 94 -16.91 -0.29 -1.16
C TYR A 94 -17.63 -1.57 -0.70
N ASP A 95 -16.93 -2.69 -0.66
CA ASP A 95 -17.45 -3.96 -0.20
C ASP A 95 -17.93 -3.88 1.25
N LEU A 96 -17.13 -3.31 2.15
CA LEU A 96 -17.55 -3.10 3.55
C LEU A 96 -18.87 -2.31 3.66
N LYS A 97 -19.02 -1.24 2.88
CA LYS A 97 -20.26 -0.45 2.85
C LYS A 97 -21.44 -1.25 2.31
N LYS A 98 -21.21 -2.09 1.30
CA LYS A 98 -22.23 -2.98 0.72
C LYS A 98 -22.69 -4.03 1.74
N TYR A 99 -21.76 -4.71 2.41
CA TYR A 99 -22.07 -5.70 3.46
C TYR A 99 -22.78 -5.08 4.66
N ALA A 100 -22.35 -3.88 5.08
CA ALA A 100 -23.01 -3.13 6.16
C ALA A 100 -24.46 -2.77 5.82
N LYS A 101 -24.74 -2.38 4.57
CA LYS A 101 -26.11 -2.12 4.09
C LYS A 101 -26.97 -3.38 3.99
N GLN A 102 -26.36 -4.55 3.83
CA GLN A 102 -27.05 -5.83 3.68
C GLN A 102 -27.27 -6.57 5.02
N GLY A 103 -26.84 -6.01 6.15
CA GLY A 103 -27.00 -6.62 7.47
C GLY A 103 -26.16 -7.89 7.70
N VAL A 104 -25.31 -8.26 6.74
CA VAL A 104 -24.45 -9.44 6.81
C VAL A 104 -23.15 -9.06 7.48
N ARG A 105 -22.97 -9.45 8.75
CA ARG A 105 -21.66 -9.42 9.42
C ARG A 105 -20.76 -10.43 8.71
N LYS A 106 -19.69 -9.97 8.05
CA LYS A 106 -18.59 -10.84 7.59
C LYS A 106 -18.07 -11.61 8.81
N GLN A 107 -18.27 -12.92 8.83
CA GLN A 107 -17.60 -13.82 9.78
C GLN A 107 -16.11 -13.83 9.43
N ASN A 108 -15.28 -13.55 10.44
CA ASN A 108 -13.82 -13.66 10.38
C ASN A 108 -13.37 -15.11 10.26
#